data_AF-A0A920SEC9-F1
#
_entry.id   AF-A0A920SEC9-F1
#
_cell.length_a   1.000
_cell.length_b   1.000
_cell.length_c   1.000
_cell.angle_alpha   90.00
_cell.angle_beta   90.00
_cell.angle_gamma   90.00
#
_symmetry.space_group_name_H-M   'P 1'
#
loop_
_entity.id
_entity.type
_entity.pdbx_description
1 polymer ?
#
loop_
_entity_poly.entity_id
_entity_poly.type
_entity_poly.pdbx_seq_one_letter_code
_entity_poly.pdbx_strand_id
1 'polypeptide(L)' 'MTYDWRPVVHDMLLGPTPSGPVVAPEVDVIEAHRLVRAHTSVSAEATGTAGLAGLLAARRDGCVDAGEEVVVLLTGVERA' A
#
# COMPACT_ATOMS: atom_id res chain seq x y z
N MET A 1 24.28 4.93 5.12
CA MET A 1 23.12 5.62 4.50
C MET A 1 22.08 5.79 5.59
N THR A 2 21.65 7.02 5.84
CA THR A 2 20.57 7.30 6.79
C THR A 2 19.26 7.16 6.01
N TYR A 3 18.40 6.24 6.41
CA TYR A 3 17.08 6.06 5.81
C TYR A 3 16.28 7.35 5.98
N ASP A 4 15.48 7.73 4.97
CA ASP A 4 14.63 8.94 4.97
C ASP A 4 13.38 8.79 5.87
N TRP A 5 13.49 8.06 6.99
CA TRP A 5 12.36 7.77 7.87
C TRP A 5 11.82 9.04 8.55
N ARG A 6 12.69 9.97 8.93
CA ARG A 6 12.31 11.18 9.68
C ARG A 6 11.38 12.11 8.88
N PRO A 7 11.68 12.48 7.62
CA PRO A 7 10.74 13.27 6.83
C PRO A 7 9.42 12.54 6.54
N VAL A 8 9.44 11.22 6.33
CA VAL A 8 8.21 10.42 6.12
C VAL A 8 7.30 10.46 7.35
N VAL A 9 7.84 10.19 8.54
CA VAL A 9 7.05 10.22 9.79
C VAL A 9 6.59 11.65 10.12
N HIS A 10 7.42 12.66 9.84
CA HIS A 10 7.04 14.05 10.03
C HIS A 10 5.82 14.42 9.17
N ASP A 11 5.81 14.05 7.89
CA ASP A 11 4.69 14.32 7.00
C ASP A 11 3.41 13.58 7.43
N MET A 12 3.52 12.31 7.86
CA MET A 12 2.37 11.57 8.40
C MET A 12 1.73 12.25 9.62
N LEU A 13 2.54 12.80 10.52
CA LEU A 13 2.07 13.40 11.78
C LEU A 13 1.64 14.87 11.67
N LEU A 14 2.33 15.64 10.82
CA LEU A 14 2.24 17.11 10.79
C LEU A 14 1.87 17.65 9.39
N GLY A 15 1.67 16.77 8.41
CA GLY A 15 1.22 17.13 7.08
C GLY A 15 -0.17 17.75 7.06
N PRO A 16 -0.54 18.44 5.97
CA PRO A 16 -1.82 19.14 5.85
C PRO A 16 -3.03 18.19 5.78
N THR A 17 -2.80 16.92 5.46
CA THR A 17 -3.82 15.88 5.36
C THR A 17 -3.64 14.89 6.50
N PRO A 18 -4.70 14.60 7.29
CA PRO A 18 -4.66 13.52 8.26
C PRO A 18 -4.29 12.21 7.58
N SER A 19 -3.16 11.62 7.96
CA SER A 19 -2.69 10.36 7.42
C SER A 19 -1.98 9.56 8.51
N GLY A 20 -1.61 8.32 8.21
CA GLY A 20 -0.91 7.47 9.16
C GLY A 20 -0.44 6.18 8.51
N PRO A 21 0.48 5.46 9.17
CA PRO A 21 0.93 4.16 8.69
C PRO A 21 -0.20 3.14 8.81
N VAL A 22 -0.31 2.26 7.82
CA VAL A 22 -1.18 1.08 7.86
C VAL A 22 -0.30 -0.16 7.95
N VAL A 23 -0.57 -1.02 8.93
CA VAL A 23 0.13 -2.30 9.08
C VAL A 23 -0.77 -3.39 8.50
N ALA A 24 -0.46 -3.84 7.29
CA ALA A 24 -1.17 -4.93 6.64
C ALA A 24 -0.59 -6.29 7.07
N PRO A 25 -1.40 -7.28 7.47
CA PRO A 25 -0.93 -8.63 7.69
C PRO A 25 -0.45 -9.28 6.38
N GLU A 26 0.45 -10.26 6.48
CA GLU A 26 1.04 -10.96 5.32
C GLU A 26 -0.02 -11.56 4.37
N VAL A 27 -1.15 -12.02 4.92
CA VAL A 27 -2.27 -12.55 4.12
C VAL A 27 -2.81 -11.52 3.12
N ASP A 28 -2.76 -10.23 3.45
CA ASP A 28 -3.18 -9.17 2.53
C ASP A 28 -2.14 -8.90 1.47
N VAL A 29 -0.86 -9.06 1.78
CA VAL A 29 0.21 -8.93 0.78
C VAL A 29 0.09 -10.03 -0.26
N ILE A 30 -0.15 -11.27 0.18
CA ILE A 30 -0.41 -12.40 -0.72
C ILE A 30 -1.64 -12.14 -1.58
N GLU A 31 -2.74 -11.67 -0.98
CA GLU A 31 -3.98 -11.40 -1.71
C GLU A 31 -3.83 -10.21 -2.68
N ALA A 32 -3.20 -9.12 -2.25
CA ALA A 32 -2.90 -7.98 -3.09
C ALA A 32 -2.06 -8.39 -4.30
N HIS A 33 -1.03 -9.20 -4.08
CA HIS A 33 -0.18 -9.71 -5.12
C HIS A 33 -0.94 -10.58 -6.13
N ARG A 34 -1.82 -11.46 -5.64
CA ARG A 34 -2.73 -12.25 -6.48
C ARG A 34 -3.66 -11.37 -7.31
N LEU A 35 -4.27 -10.35 -6.69
CA LEU A 35 -5.21 -9.44 -7.35
C LEU A 35 -4.55 -8.60 -8.44
N VAL A 36 -3.34 -8.06 -8.19
CA VAL A 36 -2.58 -7.29 -9.18
C VAL A 36 -2.28 -8.13 -10.41
N ARG A 37 -1.83 -9.38 -10.23
CA ARG A 37 -1.58 -10.29 -11.36
C ARG A 37 -2.84 -10.66 -12.12
N ALA A 38 -3.96 -10.83 -11.42
CA ALA A 38 -5.21 -11.25 -12.04
C ALA A 38 -5.91 -10.12 -12.81
N HIS A 39 -5.71 -8.85 -12.43
CA HIS A 39 -6.51 -7.73 -12.94
C HIS A 39 -5.69 -6.63 -13.62
N THR A 40 -4.37 -6.72 -13.63
CA THR A 40 -3.50 -5.72 -14.26
C THR A 40 -2.41 -6.41 -15.07
N SER A 41 -1.82 -5.67 -16.01
CA SER A 41 -0.62 -6.11 -16.74
C SER A 41 0.68 -5.72 -16.02
N VAL A 42 0.62 -5.24 -14.77
CA VAL A 42 1.79 -4.75 -14.04
C VAL A 42 2.50 -5.92 -13.35
N SER A 43 3.78 -6.13 -13.67
CA SER A 43 4.62 -7.18 -13.09
C SER A 43 5.30 -6.76 -11.79
N ALA A 44 4.51 -6.37 -10.79
CA ALA A 44 5.02 -6.00 -9.47
C ALA A 44 5.38 -7.24 -8.64
N GLU A 45 6.50 -7.18 -7.92
CA GLU A 45 6.85 -8.19 -6.90
C GLU A 45 5.92 -8.11 -5.68
N ALA A 46 6.00 -9.07 -4.75
CA ALA A 46 5.09 -9.16 -3.60
C ALA A 46 5.05 -7.86 -2.76
N THR A 47 6.22 -7.39 -2.31
CA THR A 47 6.36 -6.11 -1.58
C THR A 47 5.93 -4.90 -2.43
N GLY A 48 6.11 -5.00 -3.74
CA GLY A 48 5.62 -4.05 -4.73
C GLY A 48 4.12 -3.80 -4.72
N THR A 49 3.36 -4.76 -4.20
CA THR A 49 1.90 -4.70 -4.06
C THR A 49 1.43 -4.29 -2.65
N ALA A 50 2.36 -3.96 -1.74
CA ALA A 50 2.03 -3.62 -0.35
C ALA A 50 1.08 -2.41 -0.22
N GLY A 51 1.09 -1.47 -1.18
CA GLY A 51 0.11 -0.38 -1.20
C GLY A 51 -1.33 -0.86 -1.35
N LEU A 52 -1.57 -1.90 -2.18
CA LEU A 52 -2.89 -2.52 -2.30
C LEU A 52 -3.24 -3.33 -1.05
N ALA A 53 -2.25 -4.00 -0.44
CA ALA A 53 -2.45 -4.70 0.83
C ALA A 53 -2.89 -3.73 1.94
N GLY A 54 -2.26 -2.56 2.03
CA GLY A 54 -2.65 -1.48 2.92
C GLY A 54 -4.09 -1.01 2.68
N LEU A 55 -4.50 -0.87 1.42
CA LEU A 55 -5.89 -0.53 1.07
C LEU A 55 -6.89 -1.62 1.50
N LEU A 56 -6.56 -2.90 1.31
CA LEU A 56 -7.41 -4.02 1.77
C LEU A 56 -7.58 -4.00 3.29
N ALA A 57 -6.50 -3.77 4.03
CA ALA A 57 -6.54 -3.63 5.49
C ALA A 57 -7.36 -2.40 5.92
N ALA A 58 -7.09 -1.23 5.36
CA ALA A 58 -7.79 0.01 5.67
C ALA A 58 -9.30 -0.07 5.41
N ARG A 59 -9.71 -0.76 4.34
CA ARG A 59 -11.13 -0.97 4.02
C ARG A 59 -11.82 -1.91 5.01
N ARG A 60 -11.12 -2.94 5.51
CA ARG A 60 -11.67 -3.79 6.57
C ARG A 60 -11.82 -3.06 7.90
N ASP A 61 -10.89 -2.15 8.19
CA ASP A 61 -10.91 -1.34 9.41
C ASP A 61 -11.86 -0.13 9.32
N GLY A 62 -12.52 0.07 8.17
CA GLY A 62 -13.48 1.15 7.95
C GLY A 62 -12.83 2.52 7.75
N CYS A 63 -11.53 2.57 7.46
CA CYS A 63 -10.79 3.81 7.19
C CYS A 63 -10.98 4.32 5.75
N VAL A 64 -11.42 3.46 4.83
CA VAL A 64 -11.69 3.79 3.43
C VAL A 64 -13.02 3.16 3.01
N ASP A 65 -13.96 4.00 2.58
CA ASP A 65 -15.28 3.56 2.13
C ASP A 65 -15.25 2.90 0.74
N ALA A 66 -16.24 2.07 0.45
CA ALA A 66 -16.32 1.33 -0.82
C ALA A 66 -16.50 2.22 -2.07
N GLY A 67 -16.97 3.46 -1.88
CA GLY A 67 -17.16 4.44 -2.96
C GLY A 67 -16.04 5.47 -3.07
N GLU A 68 -15.03 5.43 -2.20
CA GLU A 68 -13.89 6.35 -2.29
C GLU A 68 -13.00 6.03 -3.48
N GLU A 69 -12.58 7.08 -4.19
CA GLU A 69 -11.56 6.96 -5.23
C GLU A 69 -10.18 6.96 -4.59
N VAL A 70 -9.42 5.90 -4.88
CA VAL A 70 -8.08 5.69 -4.31
C VAL A 70 -7.07 5.40 -5.40
N VAL A 71 -5.85 5.89 -5.20
CA VAL A 71 -4.71 5.59 -6.06
C VAL A 71 -3.75 4.71 -5.30
N VAL A 72 -3.38 3.57 -5.90
CA VAL A 72 -2.36 2.67 -5.35
C VAL A 72 -1.13 2.71 -6.25
N LEU A 73 0.03 2.93 -5.62
CA LEU A 73 1.32 2.83 -6.29
C LEU A 73 1.80 1.38 -6.25
N LEU A 74 1.91 0.77 -7.43
CA LEU A 74 2.59 -0.50 -7.60
C LEU A 74 4.07 -0.22 -7.86
N THR A 75 4.94 -0.77 -7.02
CA THR A 75 6.39 -0.51 -7.07
C THR A 75 7.16 -1.82 -7.19
N GLY A 76 8.47 -1.75 -7.44
CA GLY A 76 9.28 -2.94 -7.71
C GLY A 76 8.87 -3.64 -9.01
N VAL A 77 9.79 -4.45 -9.55
CA VAL A 77 9.52 -5.27 -10.73
C VAL A 77 10.02 -6.65 -10.41
N GLU A 78 9.17 -7.65 -10.64
CA GLU A 78 9.59 -9.03 -10.53
C GLU A 78 10.64 -9.33 -11.61
N ARG A 79 11.84 -9.73 -11.18
CA ARG A 79 12.96 -10.07 -12.06
C ARG A 79 13.18 -11.58 -11.98
N ALA A 80 13.25 -12.21 -13.15
CA ALA A 80 13.58 -13.62 -13.33
C ALA A 80 15.09 -13.88 -13.16
#